data_AF-A0A2P5LNF7-F1
#
_entry.id   AF-A0A2P5LNF7-F1
#
_cell.length_a   1.000
_cell.length_b   1.000
_cell.length_c   1.000
_cell.angle_alpha   90.00
_cell.angle_beta   90.00
_cell.angle_gamma   90.00
#
_symmetry.space_group_name_H-M   'P 1'
#
loop_
_entity.id
_entity.type
_entity.pdbx_description
1 polymer ?
#
loop_
_entity_poly.entity_id
_entity_poly.type
_entity_poly.pdbx_seq_one_letter_code
_entity_poly.pdbx_strand_id
1 'polypeptide(L)' 'DIKTATGRKGKALFHPLRLALTGAESGPELAALLPLIGHAKALARLTGPGA' A
#
# COMPACT_ATOMS: atom_id res chain seq x y z
N ASP A 1 4.10 17.07 -2.84
CA ASP A 1 4.26 15.81 -2.10
C ASP A 1 2.88 15.18 -1.88
N ILE A 2 2.78 13.84 -1.88
CA ILE A 2 1.47 13.16 -1.77
C ILE A 2 0.79 13.39 -0.42
N LYS A 3 1.57 13.65 0.64
CA LYS A 3 1.03 13.97 1.97
C LYS A 3 0.27 15.30 1.93
N THR A 4 0.79 16.28 1.20
CA THR A 4 0.11 17.58 1.00
C THR A 4 -1.15 17.42 0.16
N ALA A 5 -1.08 16.68 -0.96
CA ALA A 5 -2.21 16.52 -1.87
C ALA A 5 -3.38 15.75 -1.24
N THR A 6 -3.09 14.82 -0.34
CA THR A 6 -4.13 13.98 0.31
C THR A 6 -4.51 14.46 1.71
N GLY A 7 -3.71 15.35 2.32
CA GLY A 7 -3.82 15.71 3.74
C GLY A 7 -3.50 14.55 4.70
N ARG A 8 -3.06 13.38 4.20
CA ARG A 8 -2.81 12.18 5.01
C ARG A 8 -1.31 12.01 5.27
N LYS A 9 -0.97 11.48 6.44
CA LYS A 9 0.42 11.20 6.84
C LYS A 9 0.54 9.93 7.67
N GLY A 10 1.74 9.35 7.69
CA GLY A 10 2.08 8.17 8.49
C GLY A 10 1.09 7.03 8.29
N LYS A 11 0.54 6.51 9.39
CA LYS A 11 -0.42 5.40 9.39
C LYS A 11 -1.65 5.68 8.52
N ALA A 12 -2.23 6.88 8.58
CA ALA A 12 -3.43 7.22 7.81
C ALA A 12 -3.21 7.20 6.28
N LEU A 13 -1.96 7.39 5.82
CA LEU A 13 -1.61 7.32 4.40
C LEU A 13 -1.26 5.88 3.97
N PHE A 14 -0.44 5.18 4.76
CA PHE A 14 0.16 3.91 4.33
C PHE A 14 -0.53 2.65 4.83
N HIS A 15 -1.25 2.72 5.95
CA HIS A 15 -1.99 1.57 6.49
C HIS A 15 -3.04 0.99 5.53
N PRO A 16 -3.93 1.78 4.89
CA PRO A 16 -4.91 1.22 3.96
C PRO A 16 -4.25 0.55 2.74
N LEU A 17 -3.14 1.11 2.24
CA LEU A 17 -2.38 0.51 1.13
C LEU A 17 -1.76 -0.83 1.54
N ARG A 18 -1.15 -0.89 2.73
CA ARG A 18 -0.59 -2.13 3.27
C ARG A 18 -1.67 -3.20 3.42
N LEU A 19 -2.83 -2.82 3.96
CA LEU A 19 -3.97 -3.74 4.11
C LEU A 19 -4.44 -4.27 2.76
N ALA A 20 -4.58 -3.41 1.74
CA ALA A 20 -4.96 -3.84 0.40
C ALA A 20 -3.93 -4.79 -0.25
N LEU A 21 -2.64 -4.62 0.06
CA LEU A 21 -1.57 -5.42 -0.53
C LEU A 21 -1.34 -6.76 0.17
N THR A 22 -1.65 -6.87 1.47
CA THR A 22 -1.32 -8.05 2.29
C THR A 22 -2.52 -8.73 2.93
N GLY A 23 -3.66 -8.06 3.04
CA GLY A 23 -4.83 -8.53 3.81
C GLY A 23 -4.60 -8.59 5.32
N ALA A 24 -3.48 -8.07 5.83
CA ALA A 24 -3.10 -8.19 7.23
C ALA A 24 -3.20 -6.86 7.97
N GLU A 25 -3.93 -6.84 9.09
CA GLU A 25 -4.07 -5.63 9.94
C GLU A 25 -2.78 -5.18 10.61
N SER A 26 -1.81 -6.09 10.78
CA SER A 26 -0.49 -5.84 11.36
C SER A 26 0.63 -6.38 10.47
N GLY A 27 1.85 -5.86 10.63
CA GLY A 27 3.01 -6.30 9.85
C GLY A 27 4.05 -5.20 9.62
N PRO A 28 5.08 -5.49 8.81
CA PRO A 28 6.15 -4.55 8.50
C PRO A 28 5.64 -3.35 7.71
N GLU A 29 6.44 -2.29 7.69
CA GLU A 29 6.12 -1.07 6.95
C GLU A 29 6.05 -1.29 5.44
N LEU A 30 5.27 -0.44 4.76
CA LEU A 30 5.05 -0.55 3.32
C LEU A 30 6.38 -0.48 2.51
N ALA A 31 7.34 0.31 2.98
CA ALA A 31 8.65 0.44 2.33
C ALA A 31 9.45 -0.88 2.32
N ALA A 32 9.31 -1.70 3.36
CA ALA A 32 9.95 -3.02 3.42
C ALA A 32 9.17 -4.07 2.61
N LEU A 33 7.85 -3.92 2.51
CA LEU A 33 6.98 -4.87 1.81
C LEU A 33 7.05 -4.75 0.28
N LEU A 34 7.08 -3.53 -0.25
CA LEU A 34 7.00 -3.30 -1.70
C LEU A 34 8.10 -4.02 -2.51
N PRO A 35 9.38 -4.00 -2.09
CA PRO A 35 10.44 -4.73 -2.78
C PRO A 35 10.21 -6.24 -2.82
N LEU A 36 9.59 -6.81 -1.77
CA LEU A 36 9.31 -8.25 -1.66
C LEU A 36 8.12 -8.68 -2.51
N ILE A 37 7.10 -7.82 -2.63
CA ILE A 37 5.91 -8.09 -3.45
C ILE A 37 6.24 -7.91 -4.95
N GLY A 38 7.05 -6.91 -5.28
CA GLY A 38 7.34 -6.50 -6.65
C GLY A 38 6.25 -5.60 -7.24
N HIS A 39 6.67 -4.66 -8.11
CA HIS A 39 5.80 -3.61 -8.64
C HIS A 39 4.55 -4.17 -9.35
N ALA A 40 4.72 -5.11 -10.28
CA ALA A 40 3.61 -5.66 -11.07
C ALA A 40 2.53 -6.32 -10.19
N LYS A 41 2.96 -7.11 -9.19
CA LYS A 41 2.04 -7.79 -8.28
C LYS A 41 1.36 -6.82 -7.31
N ALA A 42 2.08 -5.79 -6.86
CA ALA A 42 1.51 -4.74 -6.03
C ALA A 42 0.43 -3.96 -6.80
N LEU A 43 0.71 -3.61 -8.06
CA LEU A 43 -0.25 -2.91 -8.91
C LEU A 43 -1.51 -3.75 -9.15
N ALA A 44 -1.34 -5.02 -9.55
CA ALA A 44 -2.47 -5.94 -9.77
C ALA A 44 -3.39 -6.08 -8.54
N ARG A 45 -2.81 -6.07 -7.32
CA ARG A 45 -3.58 -6.09 -6.07
C ARG A 45 -4.32 -4.79 -5.80
N LEU A 46 -3.73 -3.65 -6.16
CA LEU A 46 -4.34 -2.33 -5.92
C LEU A 46 -5.44 -1.98 -6.94
N THR A 47 -5.39 -2.53 -8.15
CA THR A 47 -6.38 -2.26 -9.20
C THR A 47 -7.57 -3.24 -9.19
N GLY A 48 -7.45 -4.38 -8.50
CA GLY A 48 -8.50 -5.41 -8.42
C GLY A 48 -8.73 -6.16 -9.75
N PRO A 49 -9.54 -7.24 -9.76
CA PRO A 49 -9.85 -8.04 -10.96
C PRO A 49 -10.86 -7.38 -11.91
N GLY A 50 -10.72 -6.07 -12.17
CA GLY A 50 -11.62 -5.31 -13.05
C GLY A 50 -10.96 -4.14 -13.77
N ALA A 51 -9.63 -4.14 -13.85
CA ALA A 51 -8.85 -3.17 -14.63
C ALA A 51 -8.42 -3.77 -15.98
#